data_AF-A0A7V9D1B7-F1
#
_entry.id   AF-A0A7V9D1B7-F1
#
_cell.length_a   1.000
_cell.length_b   1.000
_cell.length_c   1.000
_cell.angle_alpha   90.00
_cell.angle_beta   90.00
_cell.angle_gamma   90.00
#
_symmetry.space_group_name_H-M   'P 1'
#
loop_
_entity.id
_entity.type
_entity.pdbx_description
1 polymer ?
#
loop_
_entity_poly.entity_id
_entity_poly.type
_entity_poly.pdbx_seq_one_letter_code
_entity_poly.pdbx_strand_id
1 'polypeptide(L)'
;VAGLIHAWAMPGHNREWWGYGAFFLVVAIAQVVLSDALLYRPRQRLFLVGVVGNLALIALYVVTRSVGIPFFGPHAGEVEEVGAIDLLSIVVELVLVITLVVLLRIRLANRPTMSSGTAPG
;
A
#
# COMPACT_ATOMS: atom_id res chain seq x y z
N VAL A 1 -1.36 -1.36 10.95
CA VAL A 1 -2.37 -0.31 11.25
C VAL A 1 -3.27 -0.06 10.05
N ALA A 2 -2.76 0.38 8.89
CA ALA A 2 -3.58 0.60 7.68
C ALA A 2 -4.48 -0.61 7.32
N GLY A 3 -3.94 -1.84 7.35
CA GLY A 3 -4.74 -3.03 7.03
C GLY A 3 -5.93 -3.26 7.99
N LEU A 4 -5.81 -2.82 9.25
CA LEU A 4 -6.90 -2.87 10.21
C LEU A 4 -7.95 -1.77 9.93
N ILE A 5 -7.52 -0.60 9.47
CA ILE A 5 -8.42 0.48 9.08
C ILE A 5 -9.24 0.05 7.86
N HIS A 6 -8.60 -0.54 6.84
CA HIS A 6 -9.30 -1.09 5.67
C HIS A 6 -10.25 -2.23 6.05
N ALA A 7 -9.85 -3.12 6.97
CA ALA A 7 -10.73 -4.16 7.49
C ALA A 7 -11.95 -3.59 8.25
N TRP A 8 -11.76 -2.49 8.98
CA TRP A 8 -12.84 -1.80 9.69
C TRP A 8 -13.80 -1.08 8.73
N ALA A 9 -13.29 -0.49 7.65
CA ALA A 9 -14.11 0.19 6.64
C ALA A 9 -14.94 -0.79 5.79
N MET A 10 -14.42 -2.01 5.56
CA MET A 10 -15.02 -3.01 4.66
C MET A 10 -16.53 -3.26 4.88
N PRO A 11 -17.05 -3.51 6.10
CA PRO A 11 -18.46 -3.83 6.27
C PRO A 11 -19.41 -2.68 5.92
N GLY A 12 -18.96 -1.42 6.09
CA GLY A 12 -19.73 -0.24 5.67
C GLY A 12 -19.89 -0.22 4.16
N HIS A 13 -18.77 -0.27 3.46
CA HIS A 13 -18.74 -0.26 2.00
C HIS A 13 -19.39 -1.49 1.36
N ASN A 14 -19.35 -2.66 2.01
CA ASN A 14 -20.04 -3.85 1.52
C ASN A 14 -21.57 -3.71 1.52
N ARG A 15 -22.14 -2.89 2.43
CA ARG A 15 -23.58 -2.60 2.45
C ARG A 15 -23.99 -1.66 1.33
N GLU A 16 -23.09 -0.77 0.90
CA GLU A 16 -23.31 0.11 -0.25
C GLU A 16 -23.20 -0.68 -1.55
N TRP A 17 -22.11 -1.42 -1.70
CA TRP A 17 -21.87 -2.28 -2.86
C TRP A 17 -20.81 -3.34 -2.57
N TRP A 18 -21.11 -4.59 -2.91
CA TRP A 18 -20.21 -5.72 -2.62
C TRP A 18 -18.80 -5.53 -3.19
N GLY A 19 -18.66 -4.84 -4.32
CA GLY A 19 -17.35 -4.62 -4.95
C GLY A 19 -16.47 -3.64 -4.18
N TYR A 20 -17.06 -2.63 -3.50
CA TYR A 20 -16.31 -1.77 -2.59
C TYR A 20 -15.85 -2.58 -1.37
N GLY A 21 -16.75 -3.38 -0.78
CA GLY A 21 -16.40 -4.30 0.31
C GLY A 21 -15.26 -5.26 -0.06
N ALA A 22 -15.34 -5.89 -1.24
CA ALA A 22 -14.32 -6.80 -1.75
C ALA A 22 -12.97 -6.10 -1.93
N PHE A 23 -12.96 -4.86 -2.45
CA PHE A 23 -11.74 -4.06 -2.57
C PHE A 23 -11.07 -3.86 -1.20
N PHE A 24 -11.81 -3.34 -0.21
CA PHE A 24 -11.26 -3.11 1.13
C PHE A 24 -10.79 -4.41 1.80
N LEU A 25 -11.49 -5.53 1.60
CA LEU A 25 -11.07 -6.83 2.11
C LEU A 25 -9.74 -7.30 1.49
N VAL A 26 -9.61 -7.20 0.17
CA VAL A 26 -8.39 -7.60 -0.54
C VAL A 26 -7.21 -6.73 -0.09
N VAL A 27 -7.42 -5.42 0.04
CA VAL A 27 -6.39 -4.49 0.53
C VAL A 27 -5.97 -4.83 1.97
N ALA A 28 -6.95 -5.07 2.85
CA ALA A 28 -6.69 -5.44 4.24
C ALA A 28 -5.84 -6.71 4.35
N ILE A 29 -6.23 -7.78 3.64
CA ILE A 29 -5.49 -9.04 3.59
C ILE A 29 -4.08 -8.83 3.02
N ALA A 30 -3.98 -8.11 1.90
CA ALA A 30 -2.68 -7.84 1.27
C ALA A 30 -1.73 -7.09 2.21
N GLN A 31 -2.21 -6.07 2.94
CA GLN A 31 -1.39 -5.32 3.89
C GLN A 31 -1.01 -6.15 5.12
N VAL A 32 -1.88 -7.02 5.62
CA VAL A 32 -1.56 -7.93 6.74
C VAL A 32 -0.51 -8.96 6.30
N VAL A 33 -0.72 -9.63 5.16
CA VAL A 33 0.23 -10.63 4.62
C VAL A 33 1.58 -9.99 4.29
N LEU A 34 1.58 -8.79 3.72
CA LEU A 34 2.81 -8.06 3.45
C LEU A 34 3.54 -7.69 4.74
N SER A 35 2.82 -7.25 5.77
CA SER A 35 3.40 -6.91 7.08
C SER A 35 4.08 -8.12 7.72
N ASP A 36 3.41 -9.28 7.71
CA ASP A 36 3.96 -10.55 8.19
C ASP A 36 5.21 -10.96 7.40
N ALA A 37 5.12 -10.94 6.07
CA ALA A 37 6.24 -11.30 5.21
C ALA A 37 7.46 -10.36 5.37
N LEU A 38 7.22 -9.07 5.59
CA LEU A 38 8.29 -8.09 5.86
C LEU A 38 8.96 -8.33 7.22
N LEU A 39 8.20 -8.73 8.24
CA LEU A 39 8.71 -8.99 9.59
C LEU A 39 9.57 -10.25 9.63
N TYR A 40 9.12 -11.33 9.00
CA TYR A 40 9.78 -12.64 9.12
C TYR A 40 10.75 -12.96 7.98
N ARG A 41 10.51 -12.44 6.77
CA ARG A 41 11.34 -12.72 5.59
C ARG A 41 11.54 -11.48 4.72
N PRO A 42 12.21 -10.43 5.23
CA PRO A 42 12.43 -9.20 4.49
C PRO A 42 13.22 -9.47 3.21
N ARG A 43 12.56 -9.30 2.07
CA ARG A 43 13.15 -9.42 0.72
C ARG A 43 12.96 -8.11 -0.02
N GLN A 44 13.92 -7.76 -0.87
CA GLN A 44 13.86 -6.53 -1.67
C GLN A 44 12.56 -6.40 -2.47
N ARG A 45 12.06 -7.50 -3.05
CA ARG A 45 10.79 -7.51 -3.78
C ARG A 45 9.61 -7.10 -2.91
N LEU A 46 9.59 -7.46 -1.63
CA LEU A 46 8.52 -7.08 -0.71
C LEU A 46 8.53 -5.58 -0.41
N PHE A 47 9.71 -4.96 -0.30
CA PHE A 47 9.81 -3.50 -0.17
C PHE A 47 9.20 -2.79 -1.38
N LEU A 48 9.53 -3.25 -2.60
CA LEU A 48 8.98 -2.69 -3.83
C LEU A 48 7.47 -2.88 -3.93
N VAL A 49 6.97 -4.10 -3.66
CA VAL A 49 5.52 -4.39 -3.65
C VAL A 49 4.81 -3.50 -2.64
N GLY A 50 5.37 -3.32 -1.45
CA GLY A 50 4.80 -2.43 -0.44
C GLY A 50 4.78 -0.97 -0.86
N VAL A 51 5.86 -0.45 -1.45
CA VAL A 51 5.89 0.92 -1.96
C VAL A 51 4.85 1.13 -3.05
N VAL A 52 4.83 0.27 -4.08
CA VAL A 52 3.92 0.42 -5.22
C VAL A 52 2.46 0.25 -4.78
N GLY A 53 2.18 -0.76 -3.96
CA GLY A 53 0.82 -1.03 -3.48
C GLY A 53 0.24 0.12 -2.67
N ASN A 54 1.01 0.65 -1.69
CA ASN A 54 0.52 1.75 -0.86
C ASN A 54 0.43 3.08 -1.65
N LEU A 55 1.35 3.33 -2.59
CA LEU A 55 1.22 4.50 -3.48
C LEU A 55 -0.03 4.41 -4.36
N ALA A 56 -0.40 3.21 -4.82
CA ALA A 56 -1.64 3.01 -5.58
C ALA A 56 -2.89 3.31 -4.73
N LEU A 57 -2.90 2.94 -3.45
CA LEU A 57 -3.99 3.26 -2.52
C LEU A 57 -4.09 4.76 -2.26
N ILE A 58 -2.96 5.41 -1.99
CA ILE A 58 -2.90 6.87 -1.80
C ILE A 58 -3.38 7.59 -3.06
N ALA A 59 -2.94 7.14 -4.24
CA ALA A 59 -3.36 7.72 -5.51
C ALA A 59 -4.87 7.54 -5.73
N LEU A 60 -5.41 6.35 -5.45
CA LEU A 60 -6.84 6.10 -5.54
C LEU A 60 -7.63 7.00 -4.58
N TYR A 61 -7.18 7.14 -3.33
CA TYR A 61 -7.78 8.07 -2.36
C TYR A 61 -7.81 9.50 -2.90
N VAL A 62 -6.69 10.00 -3.43
CA VAL A 62 -6.64 11.35 -4.02
C VAL A 62 -7.63 11.47 -5.17
N VAL A 63 -7.74 10.45 -6.03
CA VAL A 63 -8.69 10.42 -7.15
C VAL A 63 -10.13 10.53 -6.63
N THR A 64 -10.54 9.67 -5.68
CA THR A 64 -11.94 9.69 -5.23
C THR A 64 -12.32 10.98 -4.50
N ARG A 65 -11.35 11.67 -3.88
CA ARG A 65 -11.56 12.95 -3.18
C ARG A 65 -11.42 14.19 -4.09
N SER A 66 -10.99 14.03 -5.34
CA SER A 66 -10.76 15.16 -6.26
C SER A 66 -11.62 15.11 -7.52
N VAL A 67 -11.74 13.94 -8.13
CA VAL A 67 -12.46 13.74 -9.40
C VAL A 67 -13.59 12.72 -9.30
N GLY A 68 -13.70 12.04 -8.17
CA GLY A 68 -14.78 11.10 -7.83
C GLY A 68 -14.42 9.63 -8.01
N ILE A 69 -15.32 8.75 -7.57
CA ILE A 69 -15.12 7.31 -7.56
C ILE A 69 -15.03 6.78 -9.00
N PRO A 70 -13.97 6.02 -9.37
CA PRO A 70 -13.77 5.61 -10.75
C PRO A 70 -14.68 4.44 -11.18
N PHE A 71 -15.21 4.54 -12.40
CA PHE A 71 -15.80 3.50 -13.28
C PHE A 71 -17.01 2.68 -12.78
N PHE A 72 -17.06 2.22 -11.53
CA PHE A 72 -18.00 1.18 -11.07
C PHE A 72 -18.61 1.49 -9.71
N GLY A 73 -19.79 0.93 -9.49
CA GLY A 73 -20.54 1.03 -8.23
C GLY A 73 -21.59 2.16 -8.22
N PRO A 74 -22.46 2.20 -7.20
CA PRO A 74 -23.58 3.14 -7.14
C PRO A 74 -23.16 4.61 -7.07
N HIS A 75 -21.97 4.87 -6.52
CA HIS A 75 -21.43 6.21 -6.31
C HIS A 75 -20.37 6.60 -7.37
N ALA A 76 -20.30 5.89 -8.51
CA ALA A 76 -19.32 6.19 -9.54
C ALA A 76 -19.47 7.64 -10.06
N GLY A 77 -18.35 8.38 -10.12
CA GLY A 77 -18.29 9.79 -10.47
C GLY A 77 -18.57 10.76 -9.31
N GLU A 78 -19.02 10.27 -8.16
CA GLU A 78 -19.25 11.10 -6.98
C GLU A 78 -17.94 11.36 -6.24
N VAL A 79 -17.73 12.62 -5.83
CA VAL A 79 -16.58 13.02 -5.02
C VAL A 79 -16.82 12.63 -3.56
N GLU A 80 -15.96 11.76 -3.04
CA GLU A 80 -16.03 11.33 -1.65
C GLU A 80 -15.55 12.44 -0.69
N GLU A 81 -16.21 12.53 0.46
CA GLU A 81 -15.76 13.43 1.53
C GLU A 81 -14.45 12.95 2.17
N VAL A 82 -13.76 13.90 2.81
CA VAL A 82 -12.53 13.60 3.55
C VAL A 82 -12.88 13.18 4.98
N GLY A 83 -12.73 11.90 5.29
CA GLY A 83 -12.90 11.36 6.63
C GLY A 83 -11.63 11.43 7.49
N ALA A 84 -11.79 11.62 8.80
CA ALA A 84 -10.66 11.61 9.74
C ALA A 84 -9.91 10.27 9.78
N ILE A 85 -10.63 9.15 9.68
CA ILE A 85 -10.05 7.80 9.65
C ILE A 85 -9.29 7.57 8.33
N ASP A 86 -9.77 8.13 7.22
CA ASP A 86 -9.09 8.03 5.93
C ASP A 86 -7.76 8.78 5.96
N LEU A 87 -7.74 10.00 6.52
CA LEU A 87 -6.51 10.77 6.70
C LEU A 87 -5.49 10.04 7.56
N LEU A 88 -5.94 9.40 8.65
CA LEU A 88 -5.07 8.55 9.47
C LEU A 88 -4.49 7.39 8.66
N SER A 89 -5.31 6.73 7.83
CA SER A 89 -4.83 5.68 6.92
C SER A 89 -3.74 6.20 5.98
N ILE A 90 -3.97 7.35 5.34
CA ILE A 90 -3.01 7.97 4.42
C ILE A 90 -1.69 8.32 5.11
N VAL A 91 -1.73 8.89 6.32
CA VAL A 91 -0.50 9.17 7.08
C VAL A 91 0.28 7.89 7.37
N VAL A 92 -0.42 6.83 7.80
CA VAL A 92 0.22 5.53 8.08
C VAL A 92 0.82 4.92 6.82
N GLU A 93 0.10 4.96 5.70
CA GLU A 93 0.57 4.45 4.41
C GLU A 93 1.78 5.24 3.89
N LEU A 94 1.78 6.57 4.02
CA LEU A 94 2.92 7.42 3.65
C LEU A 94 4.15 7.12 4.50
N VAL A 95 3.99 7.00 5.82
CA VAL A 95 5.11 6.63 6.71
C VAL A 95 5.67 5.28 6.31
N LEU A 96 4.82 4.29 6.03
CA LEU A 96 5.26 2.97 5.56
C LEU A 96 6.02 3.06 4.23
N VAL A 97 5.50 3.80 3.25
CA VAL A 97 6.19 4.01 1.96
C VAL A 97 7.58 4.59 2.18
N ILE A 98 7.72 5.64 3.00
CA ILE A 98 9.01 6.27 3.31
C ILE A 98 9.95 5.25 3.97
N THR A 99 9.48 4.51 4.98
CA THR A 99 10.29 3.48 5.65
C THR A 99 10.78 2.43 4.65
N LEU A 100 9.91 1.92 3.78
CA LEU A 100 10.27 0.89 2.80
C LEU A 100 11.28 1.40 1.76
N VAL A 101 11.13 2.66 1.30
CA VAL A 101 12.10 3.29 0.40
C VAL A 101 13.47 3.43 1.07
N VAL A 102 13.51 3.86 2.33
CA VAL A 102 14.76 3.98 3.10
C VAL A 102 15.43 2.61 3.26
N LEU A 103 14.69 1.58 3.69
CA LEU A 103 15.21 0.22 3.85
C LEU A 103 15.70 -0.37 2.52
N LEU A 104 14.99 -0.10 1.42
CA LEU A 104 15.41 -0.51 0.09
C LEU A 104 16.73 0.14 -0.31
N ARG A 105 16.89 1.46 -0.10
CA ARG A 105 18.12 2.19 -0.40
C ARG A 105 19.31 1.66 0.40
N ILE A 106 19.13 1.46 1.71
CA ILE A 106 20.17 0.88 2.59
C ILE A 106 20.60 -0.50 2.08
N ARG A 107 19.62 -1.35 1.74
CA ARG A 107 19.92 -2.71 1.24
C ARG A 107 20.64 -2.71 -0.09
N LEU A 108 20.31 -1.79 -0.99
CA LEU A 108 20.99 -1.65 -2.29
C LEU A 108 22.43 -1.15 -2.12
N ALA A 109 22.67 -0.22 -1.20
CA ALA A 109 24.01 0.29 -0.89
C ALA A 109 24.92 -0.79 -0.27
N ASN A 110 24.35 -1.70 0.52
CA ASN A 110 25.09 -2.77 1.20
C ASN A 110 25.30 -4.03 0.32
N ARG A 111 24.94 -4.00 -0.96
CA ARG A 111 25.23 -5.14 -1.86
C ARG A 111 26.73 -5.17 -2.13
N PRO A 112 27.46 -6.25 -1.77
CA PRO A 112 28.86 -6.36 -2.12
C PRO A 112 28.98 -6.34 -3.64
N THR A 113 29.64 -5.31 -4.18
CA THR A 113 30.13 -5.33 -5.56
C THR A 113 31.05 -6.54 -5.68
N MET A 114 30.65 -7.56 -6.44
CA MET A 114 31.60 -8.58 -6.87
C MET A 114 32.64 -7.86 -7.71
N SER A 115 33.78 -7.51 -7.11
CA SER A 115 34.96 -7.21 -7.91
C SER A 115 35.26 -8.51 -8.66
N SER A 116 35.08 -8.48 -9.97
CA SER A 116 35.67 -9.47 -10.86
C SER A 116 37.19 -9.33 -10.72
N GLY A 117 37.75 -10.00 -9.72
CA GLY A 117 39.18 -10.18 -9.56
C GLY A 117 39.67 -11.07 -10.69
N THR A 118 40.00 -10.48 -11.83
CA THR A 118 41.00 -11.05 -12.72
C THR A 118 42.31 -11.10 -11.95
N ALA A 119 42.64 -12.29 -11.43
CA ALA A 119 43.99 -12.58 -10.98
C ALA A 119 44.94 -12.49 -12.18
N PRO A 120 46.06 -11.75 -12.10
CA PRO A 120 47.09 -11.82 -13.13
C PRO A 120 47.80 -13.18 -13.02
N GLY A 121 47.77 -13.94 -14.12
CA GLY A 121 48.66 -15.08 -14.36
C GLY A 121 49.83 -14.67 -15.23
#